data_AF-A0A3N4ULB4-F1
#
_entry.id   AF-A0A3N4ULB4-F1
#
_cell.length_a   1.000
_cell.length_b   1.000
_cell.length_c   1.000
_cell.angle_alpha   90.00
_cell.angle_beta   90.00
_cell.angle_gamma   90.00
#
_symmetry.space_group_name_H-M   'P 1'
#
loop_
_entity.id
_entity.type
_entity.pdbx_description
1 polymer ?
#
loop_
_entity_poly.entity_id
_entity_poly.type
_entity_poly.pdbx_seq_one_letter_code
_entity_poly.pdbx_strand_id
1 'polypeptide(L)'
;MNAAAIPPQAPERPFKVLGIQQIAIGAPDKAQLRRLWVDLLGLELTGHFASERENVDEDICAIGSGPYKVEVDLMQPLDPEKKPAVHTTPLNHVGLWIDDLPAAVAWLSSQGVRFAPGGIRPGAAGFDICFLHPKGNEEFPISGEGVLIELVQAPPEVVRAFAALAQAPG
;
A
#
# COMPACT_ATOMS: atom_id res chain seq x y z
N MET A 1 41.70 -1.69 -22.02
CA MET A 1 41.18 -1.60 -20.64
C MET A 1 40.13 -0.51 -20.65
N ASN A 2 38.85 -0.88 -20.75
CA ASN A 2 37.75 0.08 -20.69
C ASN A 2 37.42 0.30 -19.21
N ALA A 3 37.62 1.53 -18.73
CA ALA A 3 37.10 1.94 -17.44
C ALA A 3 35.58 1.83 -17.50
N ALA A 4 35.00 0.91 -16.72
CA ALA A 4 33.57 0.85 -16.52
C ALA A 4 33.14 2.18 -15.90
N ALA A 5 32.25 2.91 -16.59
CA ALA A 5 31.66 4.13 -16.07
C ALA A 5 30.94 3.79 -14.76
N ILE A 6 31.28 4.54 -13.70
CA ILE A 6 30.55 4.49 -12.44
C ILE A 6 29.09 4.88 -12.76
N PRO A 7 28.09 4.05 -12.45
CA PRO A 7 26.70 4.39 -12.71
C PRO A 7 26.36 5.70 -11.97
N PRO A 8 25.55 6.59 -12.56
CA PRO A 8 25.15 7.83 -11.90
C PRO A 8 24.56 7.51 -10.52
N GLN A 9 24.98 8.27 -9.52
CA GLN A 9 24.44 8.20 -8.17
C GLN A 9 22.94 8.47 -8.28
N ALA A 10 22.11 7.53 -7.81
CA ALA A 10 20.66 7.70 -7.87
C ALA A 10 20.28 9.02 -7.14
N PRO A 11 19.38 9.83 -7.70
CA PRO A 11 18.97 11.08 -7.06
C PRO A 11 18.47 10.82 -5.64
N GLU A 12 18.88 11.68 -4.70
CA GLU A 12 18.48 11.57 -3.30
C GLU A 12 16.96 11.82 -3.19
N ARG A 13 16.25 10.84 -2.63
CA ARG A 13 14.80 10.92 -2.43
C ARG A 13 14.52 11.81 -1.21
N PRO A 14 13.59 12.79 -1.29
CA PRO A 14 13.24 13.65 -0.16
C PRO A 14 12.28 12.97 0.84
N PHE A 15 12.13 11.65 0.76
CA PHE A 15 11.25 10.83 1.58
C PHE A 15 11.85 9.43 1.74
N LYS A 16 11.37 8.68 2.72
CA LYS A 16 11.73 7.29 3.01
C LYS A 16 10.50 6.40 2.87
N VAL A 17 10.72 5.24 2.26
CA VAL A 17 9.81 4.10 2.33
C VAL A 17 10.22 3.29 3.55
N LEU A 18 9.35 3.17 4.55
CA LEU A 18 9.70 2.63 5.87
C LEU A 18 9.46 1.12 5.96
N GLY A 19 8.31 0.67 5.50
CA GLY A 19 7.88 -0.73 5.61
C GLY A 19 6.50 -0.92 4.99
N ILE A 20 5.96 -2.13 5.11
CA ILE A 20 4.61 -2.47 4.65
C ILE A 20 3.60 -1.95 5.67
N GLN A 21 2.53 -1.32 5.17
CA GLN A 21 1.37 -0.93 5.98
C GLN A 21 0.27 -1.97 5.86
N GLN A 22 -0.21 -2.27 4.65
CA GLN A 22 -1.14 -3.37 4.38
C GLN A 22 -0.71 -4.30 3.25
N ILE A 23 -1.35 -5.47 3.24
CA ILE A 23 -1.54 -6.32 2.07
C ILE A 23 -3.03 -6.53 1.89
N ALA A 24 -3.60 -6.09 0.77
CA ALA A 24 -5.02 -6.24 0.50
C ALA A 24 -5.30 -7.43 -0.42
N ILE A 25 -6.25 -8.27 -0.02
CA ILE A 25 -6.57 -9.54 -0.66
C ILE A 25 -8.03 -9.55 -1.08
N GLY A 26 -8.27 -9.69 -2.39
CA GLY A 26 -9.61 -9.69 -2.96
C GLY A 26 -10.15 -11.10 -3.21
N ALA A 27 -11.41 -11.33 -2.85
CA ALA A 27 -12.16 -12.52 -3.27
C ALA A 27 -13.64 -12.17 -3.51
N PRO A 28 -14.39 -12.98 -4.30
CA PRO A 28 -15.84 -12.80 -4.42
C PRO A 28 -16.59 -12.94 -3.10
N ASP A 29 -16.03 -13.73 -2.17
CA ASP A 29 -16.58 -13.98 -0.83
C ASP A 29 -15.43 -14.02 0.20
N LYS A 30 -15.42 -13.06 1.13
CA LYS A 30 -14.37 -12.97 2.15
C LYS A 30 -14.51 -14.02 3.25
N ALA A 31 -15.63 -14.76 3.34
CA ALA A 31 -15.75 -15.86 4.30
C ALA A 31 -14.71 -16.98 4.05
N GLN A 32 -14.38 -17.23 2.78
CA GLN A 32 -13.32 -18.18 2.42
C GLN A 32 -11.93 -17.66 2.82
N LEU A 33 -11.71 -16.34 2.71
CA LEU A 33 -10.49 -15.70 3.19
C LEU A 33 -10.38 -15.81 4.72
N ARG A 34 -11.45 -15.47 5.46
CA ARG A 34 -11.50 -15.58 6.92
C ARG A 34 -11.12 -16.98 7.40
N ARG A 35 -11.64 -18.02 6.74
CA ARG A 35 -11.32 -19.41 7.08
C ARG A 35 -9.82 -19.68 7.07
N LEU A 36 -9.09 -19.16 6.10
CA LEU A 36 -7.64 -19.34 6.06
C LEU A 36 -6.94 -18.38 7.02
N TRP A 37 -7.16 -17.08 6.84
CA TRP A 37 -6.35 -16.03 7.46
C TRP A 37 -6.63 -15.87 8.94
N VAL A 38 -7.89 -15.97 9.36
CA VAL A 38 -8.29 -15.84 10.76
C VAL A 38 -8.27 -17.20 11.43
N ASP A 39 -9.04 -18.17 10.92
CA ASP A 39 -9.25 -19.42 11.68
C ASP A 39 -8.03 -20.35 11.69
N LEU A 40 -7.29 -20.44 10.58
CA LEU A 40 -6.15 -21.37 10.44
C LEU A 40 -4.79 -20.72 10.70
N LEU A 41 -4.58 -19.50 10.19
CA LEU A 41 -3.33 -18.76 10.38
C LEU A 41 -3.33 -17.90 11.66
N GLY A 42 -4.49 -17.66 12.28
CA GLY A 42 -4.59 -17.03 13.58
C GLY A 42 -4.40 -15.51 13.57
N LEU A 43 -4.64 -14.83 12.44
CA LEU A 43 -4.57 -13.38 12.40
C LEU A 43 -5.66 -12.75 13.29
N GLU A 44 -5.29 -11.67 13.98
CA GLU A 44 -6.22 -10.91 14.82
C GLU A 44 -7.13 -10.08 13.93
N LEU A 45 -8.46 -10.26 14.05
CA LEU A 45 -9.44 -9.36 13.44
C LEU A 45 -9.51 -8.07 14.27
N THR A 46 -9.07 -6.96 13.68
CA THR A 46 -8.94 -5.67 14.38
C THR A 46 -9.97 -4.63 13.96
N GLY A 47 -10.63 -4.83 12.82
CA GLY A 47 -11.58 -3.87 12.30
C GLY A 47 -12.42 -4.38 11.14
N HIS A 48 -13.35 -3.53 10.72
CA HIS A 48 -14.25 -3.74 9.60
C HIS A 48 -14.49 -2.39 8.92
N PHE A 49 -14.49 -2.39 7.59
CA PHE A 49 -14.78 -1.21 6.78
C PHE A 49 -15.67 -1.59 5.60
N ALA A 50 -16.62 -0.72 5.27
CA ALA A 50 -17.48 -0.89 4.10
C ALA A 50 -17.72 0.46 3.43
N SER A 51 -17.66 0.47 2.10
CA SER A 51 -17.86 1.68 1.29
C SER A 51 -18.59 1.36 -0.01
N GLU A 52 -19.78 1.92 -0.17
CA GLU A 52 -20.53 1.85 -1.43
C GLU A 52 -19.77 2.54 -2.58
N ARG A 53 -19.05 3.63 -2.27
CA ARG A 53 -18.27 4.38 -3.27
C ARG A 53 -17.13 3.55 -3.83
N GLU A 54 -16.43 2.81 -2.98
CA GLU A 54 -15.30 1.95 -3.36
C GLU A 54 -15.74 0.52 -3.71
N ASN A 55 -17.05 0.23 -3.64
CA ASN A 55 -17.63 -1.11 -3.84
C ASN A 55 -16.90 -2.20 -3.05
N VAL A 56 -16.68 -1.97 -1.76
CA VAL A 56 -15.89 -2.86 -0.90
C VAL A 56 -16.56 -3.08 0.45
N ASP A 57 -16.47 -4.32 0.93
CA ASP A 57 -16.73 -4.75 2.29
C ASP A 57 -15.51 -5.56 2.74
N GLU A 58 -14.74 -5.04 3.70
CA GLU A 58 -13.45 -5.59 4.10
C GLU A 58 -13.33 -5.83 5.60
N ASP A 59 -12.64 -6.91 5.93
CA ASP A 59 -12.19 -7.16 7.29
C ASP A 59 -10.71 -6.82 7.40
N ILE A 60 -10.38 -6.04 8.43
CA ILE A 60 -9.01 -5.63 8.67
C ILE A 60 -8.44 -6.60 9.70
N CYS A 61 -7.56 -7.48 9.23
CA CYS A 61 -6.78 -8.37 10.08
C CYS A 61 -5.40 -7.75 10.33
N ALA A 62 -4.68 -8.22 11.36
CA ALA A 62 -3.35 -7.70 11.63
C ALA A 62 -2.34 -8.78 12.03
N ILE A 63 -1.09 -8.56 11.62
CA ILE A 63 0.11 -9.32 12.03
C ILE A 63 1.17 -8.37 12.59
N GLY A 64 2.04 -8.89 13.44
CA GLY A 64 3.07 -8.08 14.10
C GLY A 64 2.51 -7.31 15.30
N SER A 65 3.25 -6.31 15.76
CA SER A 65 2.91 -5.58 17.00
C SER A 65 3.41 -4.14 17.00
N GLY A 66 2.71 -3.29 17.75
CA GLY A 66 3.06 -1.90 17.93
C GLY A 66 3.20 -1.15 16.59
N PRO A 67 4.20 -0.27 16.44
CA PRO A 67 4.43 0.49 15.21
C PRO A 67 4.84 -0.35 13.98
N TYR A 68 5.08 -1.65 14.15
CA TYR A 68 5.44 -2.58 13.07
C TYR A 68 4.28 -3.50 12.68
N LYS A 69 3.06 -3.23 13.19
CA LYS A 69 1.86 -3.97 12.80
C LYS A 69 1.62 -3.76 11.29
N VAL A 70 1.30 -4.86 10.60
CA VAL A 70 0.92 -4.87 9.18
C VAL A 70 -0.52 -5.35 9.10
N GLU A 71 -1.34 -4.61 8.37
CA GLU A 71 -2.72 -4.97 8.09
C GLU A 71 -2.80 -5.99 6.96
N VAL A 72 -3.77 -6.89 7.06
CA VAL A 72 -4.13 -7.83 6.00
C VAL A 72 -5.63 -7.66 5.75
N ASP A 73 -5.95 -6.94 4.68
CA ASP A 73 -7.32 -6.54 4.38
C ASP A 73 -7.99 -7.62 3.52
N LEU A 74 -9.03 -8.25 4.06
CA LEU A 74 -9.77 -9.31 3.39
C LEU A 74 -11.02 -8.71 2.75
N MET A 75 -10.94 -8.44 1.46
CA MET A 75 -11.95 -7.69 0.72
C MET A 75 -12.90 -8.59 -0.07
N GLN A 76 -14.17 -8.22 -0.06
CA GLN A 76 -15.16 -8.63 -1.06
C GLN A 76 -15.86 -7.40 -1.66
N PRO A 77 -16.45 -7.49 -2.87
CA PRO A 77 -17.30 -6.43 -3.37
C PRO A 77 -18.64 -6.40 -2.63
N LEU A 78 -19.21 -5.20 -2.47
CA LEU A 78 -20.62 -5.07 -2.04
C LEU A 78 -21.57 -5.53 -3.15
N ASP A 79 -21.21 -5.27 -4.40
CA ASP A 79 -21.93 -5.68 -5.60
C ASP A 79 -20.90 -6.20 -6.63
N PRO A 80 -20.90 -7.51 -6.96
CA PRO A 80 -19.89 -8.10 -7.85
C PRO A 80 -19.96 -7.56 -9.28
N GLU A 81 -21.07 -6.96 -9.70
CA GLU A 81 -21.26 -6.40 -11.04
C GLU A 81 -20.81 -4.93 -11.15
N LYS A 82 -20.46 -4.29 -10.02
CA LYS A 82 -20.02 -2.89 -9.97
C LYS A 82 -18.51 -2.75 -9.95
N LYS A 83 -18.06 -1.53 -10.30
CA LYS A 83 -16.67 -1.09 -10.13
C LYS A 83 -16.57 -0.14 -8.94
N PRO A 84 -15.44 -0.12 -8.21
CA PRO A 84 -14.24 -0.97 -8.34
C PRO A 84 -14.49 -2.48 -8.15
N ALA A 85 -13.78 -3.31 -8.91
CA ALA A 85 -13.93 -4.77 -8.86
C ALA A 85 -12.84 -5.38 -7.97
N VAL A 86 -12.92 -5.13 -6.65
CA VAL A 86 -11.86 -5.46 -5.68
C VAL A 86 -11.45 -6.94 -5.63
N HIS A 87 -12.34 -7.83 -6.10
CA HIS A 87 -12.14 -9.28 -6.13
C HIS A 87 -11.40 -9.81 -7.36
N THR A 88 -11.22 -9.02 -8.43
CA THR A 88 -10.69 -9.56 -9.70
C THR A 88 -9.18 -9.82 -9.64
N THR A 89 -8.46 -9.05 -8.83
CA THR A 89 -7.03 -9.23 -8.58
C THR A 89 -6.85 -9.80 -7.17
N PRO A 90 -6.45 -11.08 -7.01
CA PRO A 90 -6.40 -11.72 -5.69
C PRO A 90 -5.47 -11.03 -4.70
N LEU A 91 -4.25 -10.68 -5.12
CA LEU A 91 -3.38 -9.75 -4.38
C LEU A 91 -3.67 -8.35 -4.92
N ASN A 92 -4.64 -7.66 -4.31
CA ASN A 92 -5.23 -6.46 -4.89
C ASN A 92 -4.24 -5.30 -4.91
N HIS A 93 -3.65 -4.97 -3.76
CA HIS A 93 -2.60 -3.97 -3.63
C HIS A 93 -1.69 -4.26 -2.42
N VAL A 94 -0.54 -3.59 -2.44
CA VAL A 94 0.36 -3.49 -1.28
C VAL A 94 0.42 -2.04 -0.85
N GLY A 95 0.35 -1.79 0.44
CA GLY A 95 0.51 -0.45 1.01
C GLY A 95 1.85 -0.28 1.69
N LEU A 96 2.44 0.89 1.51
CA LEU A 96 3.77 1.23 1.98
C LEU A 96 3.72 2.46 2.86
N TRP A 97 4.33 2.35 4.04
CA TRP A 97 4.56 3.49 4.92
C TRP A 97 5.57 4.46 4.31
N ILE A 98 5.16 5.73 4.20
CA ILE A 98 5.98 6.85 3.74
C ILE A 98 6.10 7.88 4.86
N ASP A 99 7.32 8.35 5.16
CA ASP A 99 7.54 9.34 6.22
C ASP A 99 7.02 10.75 5.86
N ASP A 100 7.13 11.16 4.60
CA ASP A 100 6.59 12.40 4.04
C ASP A 100 5.88 12.12 2.70
N LEU A 101 4.57 11.88 2.76
CA LEU A 101 3.75 11.55 1.60
C LEU A 101 3.67 12.71 0.59
N PRO A 102 3.43 13.97 0.99
CA PRO A 102 3.47 15.10 0.06
C PRO A 102 4.79 15.22 -0.70
N ALA A 103 5.94 15.10 -0.02
CA ALA A 103 7.25 15.14 -0.68
C ALA A 103 7.44 13.95 -1.64
N ALA A 104 6.98 12.76 -1.25
CA ALA A 104 7.01 11.58 -2.10
C ALA A 104 6.18 11.77 -3.37
N VAL A 105 4.94 12.25 -3.25
CA VAL A 105 4.07 12.49 -4.40
C VAL A 105 4.68 13.52 -5.35
N ALA A 106 5.20 14.64 -4.83
CA ALA A 106 5.82 15.68 -5.64
C ALA A 106 7.04 15.15 -6.42
N TRP A 107 7.94 14.44 -5.72
CA TRP A 107 9.15 13.90 -6.32
C TRP A 107 8.85 12.79 -7.33
N LEU A 108 8.00 11.81 -6.98
CA LEU A 108 7.63 10.70 -7.87
C LEU A 108 6.91 11.20 -9.13
N SER A 109 6.03 12.20 -8.99
CA SER A 109 5.39 12.86 -10.14
C SER A 109 6.44 13.49 -11.05
N SER A 110 7.45 14.16 -10.49
CA SER A 110 8.55 14.75 -11.27
C SER A 110 9.45 13.69 -11.94
N GLN A 111 9.42 12.44 -11.46
CA GLN A 111 10.11 11.31 -12.09
C GLN A 111 9.26 10.62 -13.19
N GLY A 112 8.03 11.08 -13.45
CA GLY A 112 7.15 10.48 -14.45
C GLY A 112 6.37 9.26 -13.96
N VAL A 113 6.20 9.12 -12.64
CA VAL A 113 5.34 8.08 -12.06
C VAL A 113 3.87 8.43 -12.24
N ARG A 114 3.08 7.46 -12.69
CA ARG A 114 1.64 7.61 -12.83
C ARG A 114 0.93 7.32 -11.52
N PHE A 115 0.22 8.31 -11.02
CA PHE A 115 -0.71 8.13 -9.90
C PHE A 115 -2.10 7.72 -10.38
N ALA A 116 -2.80 6.93 -9.58
CA ALA A 116 -4.22 6.70 -9.78
C ALA A 116 -5.02 7.96 -9.39
N PRO A 117 -6.26 8.12 -9.90
CA PRO A 117 -7.10 9.27 -9.57
C PRO A 117 -7.36 9.41 -8.05
N GLY A 118 -7.65 10.65 -7.63
CA GLY A 118 -8.13 10.96 -6.28
C GLY A 118 -7.13 11.65 -5.36
N GLY A 119 -5.86 11.75 -5.76
CA GLY A 119 -4.83 12.47 -4.98
C GLY A 119 -4.64 11.92 -3.56
N ILE A 120 -4.02 12.73 -2.70
CA ILE A 120 -3.89 12.44 -1.26
C ILE A 120 -5.25 12.64 -0.60
N ARG A 121 -5.71 11.62 0.14
CA ARG A 121 -7.01 11.61 0.84
C ARG A 121 -6.99 10.63 2.02
N PRO A 122 -7.93 10.70 2.96
CA PRO A 122 -8.05 9.70 4.03
C PRO A 122 -8.40 8.30 3.50
N GLY A 123 -7.69 7.28 3.97
CA GLY A 123 -7.92 5.85 3.73
C GLY A 123 -8.78 5.18 4.80
N ALA A 124 -8.99 3.86 4.69
CA ALA A 124 -9.85 3.07 5.59
C ALA A 124 -9.37 3.10 7.05
N ALA A 125 -8.05 3.04 7.27
CA ALA A 125 -7.42 3.15 8.59
C ALA A 125 -7.27 4.60 9.10
N GLY A 126 -7.78 5.60 8.36
CA GLY A 126 -7.76 7.01 8.75
C GLY A 126 -6.46 7.77 8.46
N PHE A 127 -5.47 7.13 7.84
CA PHE A 127 -4.25 7.80 7.36
C PHE A 127 -4.46 8.47 6.00
N ASP A 128 -3.62 9.46 5.69
CA ASP A 128 -3.57 10.03 4.34
C ASP A 128 -2.91 9.04 3.38
N ILE A 129 -3.54 8.80 2.24
CA ILE A 129 -3.16 7.79 1.25
C ILE A 129 -3.19 8.35 -0.16
N CYS A 130 -2.40 7.78 -1.06
CA CYS A 130 -2.59 7.89 -2.50
C CYS A 130 -2.13 6.60 -3.18
N PHE A 131 -2.47 6.42 -4.46
CA PHE A 131 -2.14 5.19 -5.17
C PHE A 131 -1.28 5.46 -6.40
N LEU A 132 -0.30 4.59 -6.65
CA LEU A 132 0.38 4.47 -7.94
C LEU A 132 -0.45 3.60 -8.86
N HIS A 133 -0.64 4.04 -10.10
CA HIS A 133 -1.44 3.30 -11.06
C HIS A 133 -0.69 2.02 -11.49
N PRO A 134 -1.37 0.87 -11.64
CA PRO A 134 -0.72 -0.39 -12.05
C PRO A 134 -0.22 -0.39 -13.50
N LYS A 135 -0.56 0.63 -14.29
CA LYS A 135 -0.20 0.75 -15.71
C LYS A 135 0.25 2.16 -16.04
N GLY A 136 1.37 2.34 -16.71
CA GLY A 136 1.81 3.64 -17.21
C GLY A 136 0.91 4.20 -18.33
N ASN A 137 1.22 5.40 -18.80
CA ASN A 137 0.69 5.99 -20.04
C ASN A 137 1.78 6.83 -20.73
N GLU A 138 1.45 7.50 -21.83
CA GLU A 138 2.42 8.30 -22.59
C GLU A 138 3.03 9.46 -21.79
N GLU A 139 2.24 10.10 -20.92
CA GLU A 139 2.67 11.24 -20.10
C GLU A 139 3.45 10.80 -18.85
N PHE A 140 3.03 9.69 -18.25
CA PHE A 140 3.58 9.11 -17.01
C PHE A 140 3.92 7.63 -17.26
N PRO A 141 5.12 7.34 -17.81
CA PRO A 141 5.46 5.99 -18.24
C PRO A 141 5.79 5.05 -17.07
N ILE A 142 6.17 5.55 -15.90
CA ILE A 142 6.55 4.72 -14.75
C ILE A 142 5.31 4.34 -13.94
N SER A 143 5.17 3.05 -13.60
CA SER A 143 3.97 2.53 -12.95
C SER A 143 4.27 1.35 -12.02
N GLY A 144 3.24 0.79 -11.40
CA GLY A 144 3.38 -0.43 -10.58
C GLY A 144 3.51 -1.73 -11.38
N GLU A 145 3.60 -1.67 -12.72
CA GLU A 145 3.84 -2.84 -13.60
C GLU A 145 2.91 -4.03 -13.34
N GLY A 146 1.62 -3.73 -13.20
CA GLY A 146 0.55 -4.70 -12.90
C GLY A 146 0.13 -4.74 -11.43
N VAL A 147 0.88 -4.10 -10.53
CA VAL A 147 0.57 -4.02 -9.09
C VAL A 147 0.01 -2.64 -8.76
N LEU A 148 -1.15 -2.59 -8.10
CA LEU A 148 -1.62 -1.36 -7.47
C LEU A 148 -0.82 -1.16 -6.17
N ILE A 149 -0.23 0.01 -5.99
CA ILE A 149 0.59 0.33 -4.81
C ILE A 149 -0.02 1.51 -4.10
N GLU A 150 -0.25 1.37 -2.80
CA GLU A 150 -0.71 2.44 -1.95
C GLU A 150 0.46 3.05 -1.19
N LEU A 151 0.52 4.37 -1.17
CA LEU A 151 1.47 5.13 -0.36
C LEU A 151 0.69 5.73 0.81
N VAL A 152 1.10 5.40 2.03
CA VAL A 152 0.39 5.74 3.27
C VAL A 152 1.28 6.65 4.10
N GLN A 153 0.77 7.80 4.53
CA GLN A 153 1.47 8.71 5.43
C GLN A 153 1.66 8.05 6.80
N ALA A 154 2.89 7.74 7.15
CA ALA A 154 3.25 7.16 8.42
C ALA A 154 3.04 8.16 9.56
N PRO A 155 2.40 7.76 10.67
CA PRO A 155 2.33 8.61 11.85
C PRO A 155 3.71 8.67 12.54
N PRO A 156 3.96 9.70 13.39
CA PRO A 156 5.28 9.94 13.96
C PRO A 156 5.88 8.75 14.72
N GLU A 157 5.06 7.93 15.38
CA GLU A 157 5.50 6.73 16.10
C GLU A 157 6.03 5.63 15.17
N VAL A 158 5.44 5.46 13.98
CA VAL A 158 5.93 4.53 12.96
C VAL A 158 7.27 5.04 12.41
N VAL A 159 7.36 6.33 12.08
CA VAL A 159 8.60 6.96 11.61
C VAL A 159 9.73 6.76 12.63
N ARG A 160 9.49 7.05 13.91
CA ARG A 160 10.49 6.87 14.98
C ARG A 160 10.90 5.41 15.15
N ALA A 161 9.96 4.48 15.10
CA ALA A 161 10.23 3.05 15.27
C ALA A 161 11.12 2.52 14.14
N PHE A 162 10.76 2.77 12.88
CA PHE A 162 11.57 2.35 11.73
C PHE A 162 12.93 3.05 11.66
N ALA A 163 13.01 4.32 12.08
CA ALA A 163 14.29 5.02 12.18
C ALA A 163 15.23 4.39 13.24
N ALA A 164 14.69 3.93 14.37
CA ALA A 164 15.45 3.21 15.38
C ALA A 164 15.87 1.82 14.89
N LEU A 165 14.98 1.09 14.21
CA LEU A 165 15.27 -0.22 13.64
C LEU A 165 16.41 -0.16 12.61
N ALA A 166 16.43 0.86 11.74
CA ALA A 166 17.49 1.06 10.74
C ALA A 166 18.87 1.37 11.35
N GLN A 167 18.93 1.80 12.61
CA GLN A 167 20.17 2.07 13.34
C GLN A 167 20.62 0.88 14.20
N ALA A 168 19.78 -0.15 14.37
CA ALA A 168 20.13 -1.33 15.13
C ALA A 168 21.16 -2.19 14.36
N PRO A 169 22.20 -2.72 15.03
CA PRO A 169 23.06 -3.71 14.41
C PRO A 169 22.25 -4.97 14.10
N GLY A 170 22.36 -5.47 12.86
CA GLY A 170 21.68 -6.65 12.36
C GLY A 170 22.23 -7.97 12.90
#